data_AF-A0A3D0MSK2-F1
#
_entry.id   AF-A0A3D0MSK2-F1
#
_cell.length_a   1.000
_cell.length_b   1.000
_cell.length_c   1.000
_cell.angle_alpha   90.00
_cell.angle_beta   90.00
_cell.angle_gamma   90.00
#
_symmetry.space_group_name_H-M   'P 1'
#
loop_
_entity.id
_entity.type
_entity.pdbx_description
1 polymer ?
#
loop_
_entity_poly.entity_id
_entity_poly.type
_entity_poly.pdbx_seq_one_letter_code
_entity_poly.pdbx_strand_id
1 'polypeptide(L)' 'MLDYRPVTTINKNNIIAHLIYGAEQGKAFLSVCDGKILWKDGKFFLLDQEEIFQKAKQAASRLHNRFIRESRKESFPWSK' A
#
# COMPACT_ATOMS: atom_id res chain seq x y z
N MET A 1 -5.33 11.46 -9.79
CA MET A 1 -6.51 11.04 -10.59
C MET A 1 -6.65 9.53 -10.51
N LEU A 2 -7.87 9.00 -10.49
CA LEU A 2 -8.19 7.59 -10.30
C LEU A 2 -8.67 6.96 -11.63
N ASP A 3 -8.35 5.68 -11.85
CA ASP A 3 -8.89 4.89 -12.95
C ASP A 3 -10.22 4.27 -12.52
N TYR A 4 -11.29 5.04 -12.63
CA TYR A 4 -12.63 4.70 -12.16
C TYR A 4 -13.64 4.73 -13.30
N ARG A 5 -14.33 3.59 -13.53
CA ARG A 5 -15.36 3.43 -14.56
C ARG A 5 -16.72 3.16 -13.90
N PRO A 6 -17.53 4.19 -13.61
CA PRO A 6 -18.84 4.00 -13.00
C PRO A 6 -19.85 3.42 -13.98
N VAL A 7 -20.77 2.60 -13.49
CA VAL A 7 -21.95 2.14 -14.26
C VAL A 7 -23.11 3.14 -14.21
N THR A 8 -23.06 4.12 -13.30
CA THR A 8 -24.01 5.23 -13.19
C THR A 8 -23.40 6.53 -13.65
N THR A 9 -24.18 7.40 -14.28
CA THR A 9 -23.71 8.71 -14.73
C THR A 9 -23.30 9.59 -13.56
N ILE A 10 -22.10 10.16 -13.64
CA ILE A 10 -21.58 11.12 -12.66
C ILE A 10 -22.22 12.49 -12.91
N ASN A 11 -22.66 13.13 -11.82
CA ASN A 11 -23.14 14.50 -11.79
C ASN A 11 -22.73 15.19 -10.47
N LYS A 12 -23.03 16.49 -10.35
CA LYS A 12 -22.63 17.31 -9.19
C LYS A 12 -23.17 16.78 -7.85
N ASN A 13 -24.32 16.08 -7.86
CA ASN A 13 -24.97 15.61 -6.64
C ASN A 13 -24.42 14.26 -6.16
N ASN A 14 -23.77 13.48 -7.03
CA ASN A 14 -23.28 12.14 -6.70
C ASN A 14 -21.75 11.97 -6.81
N ILE A 15 -21.00 13.00 -7.24
CA ILE A 15 -19.54 12.93 -7.41
C ILE A 15 -18.80 12.53 -6.12
N ILE A 16 -19.23 13.03 -4.97
CA ILE A 16 -18.60 12.71 -3.68
C ILE A 16 -18.83 11.25 -3.30
N ALA A 17 -20.05 10.74 -3.50
CA ALA A 17 -20.35 9.33 -3.27
C ALA A 17 -19.51 8.42 -4.20
N HIS A 18 -19.36 8.81 -5.48
CA HIS A 18 -18.48 8.13 -6.41
C HIS A 18 -17.01 8.14 -5.96
N LEU A 19 -16.51 9.24 -5.41
CA LEU A 19 -15.13 9.34 -4.95
C LEU A 19 -14.87 8.47 -3.70
N ILE A 20 -15.79 8.47 -2.75
CA ILE A 20 -15.63 7.77 -1.46
C ILE A 20 -15.91 6.27 -1.61
N TYR A 21 -17.01 5.90 -2.27
CA TYR A 21 -17.49 4.52 -2.28
C TYR A 21 -17.22 3.78 -3.60
N GLY A 22 -17.14 4.52 -4.71
CA GLY A 22 -16.94 3.92 -6.02
C GLY A 22 -15.45 3.78 -6.36
N ALA A 23 -14.73 4.88 -6.24
CA ALA A 23 -13.36 5.01 -6.71
C ALA A 23 -12.33 4.42 -5.72
N GLU A 24 -12.74 4.03 -4.51
CA GLU A 24 -11.92 3.29 -3.55
C GLU A 24 -11.33 2.01 -4.17
N GLN A 25 -12.10 1.31 -5.01
CA GLN A 25 -11.62 0.11 -5.72
C GLN A 25 -10.79 0.44 -6.97
N GLY A 26 -10.81 1.70 -7.42
CA GLY A 26 -10.08 2.15 -8.59
C GLY A 26 -8.59 2.26 -8.29
N LYS A 27 -7.75 1.79 -9.21
CA LYS A 27 -6.30 2.04 -9.11
C LYS A 27 -6.05 3.53 -9.29
N ALA A 28 -5.05 4.06 -8.59
CA ALA A 28 -4.55 5.39 -8.92
C ALA A 28 -4.08 5.41 -10.38
N PHE A 29 -4.58 6.35 -11.17
CA PHE A 29 -4.13 6.55 -12.55
C PHE A 29 -2.90 7.46 -12.61
N LEU A 30 -2.88 8.51 -11.77
CA LEU A 30 -1.81 9.51 -11.72
C LEU A 30 -1.67 10.08 -10.31
N SER A 31 -0.45 10.11 -9.79
CA SER A 31 -0.08 10.79 -8.54
C SER A 31 1.08 11.75 -8.79
N VAL A 32 0.89 13.01 -8.39
CA VAL A 32 1.87 14.09 -8.51
C VAL A 32 2.13 14.67 -7.13
N CYS A 33 3.39 14.88 -6.79
CA CYS A 33 3.81 15.57 -5.58
C CYS A 33 4.89 16.57 -5.96
N ASP A 34 4.77 17.81 -5.51
CA ASP A 34 5.76 18.86 -5.77
C ASP A 34 6.13 19.01 -7.26
N GLY A 35 5.11 19.02 -8.13
CA GLY A 35 5.28 19.10 -9.59
C GLY A 35 5.87 17.85 -10.27
N LYS A 36 6.20 16.80 -9.51
CA LYS A 36 6.81 15.56 -10.04
C LYS A 36 5.79 14.43 -10.12
N ILE A 37 5.78 13.72 -11.25
CA ILE A 37 4.97 12.52 -11.42
C ILE A 37 5.63 11.38 -10.65
N LEU A 38 4.96 10.90 -9.61
CA LEU A 38 5.43 9.76 -8.81
C LEU A 38 4.92 8.43 -9.40
N TRP A 39 3.65 8.42 -9.81
CA TRP A 39 2.94 7.25 -10.31
C TRP A 39 2.07 7.64 -11.50
N LYS A 40 2.07 6.82 -12.54
CA LYS A 40 1.20 6.97 -13.71
C LYS A 40 0.98 5.61 -14.36
N ASP A 41 -0.25 5.33 -14.76
CA ASP A 41 -0.61 4.13 -15.54
C ASP A 41 -0.08 2.82 -14.92
N GLY A 42 -0.30 2.67 -13.61
CA GLY A 42 0.03 1.43 -12.90
C GLY A 42 1.50 1.25 -12.51
N LYS A 43 2.37 2.28 -12.68
CA LYS A 43 3.82 2.16 -12.43
C LYS A 43 4.41 3.38 -11.74
N PHE A 44 5.48 3.15 -10.98
CA PHE A 44 6.37 4.21 -10.47
C PHE A 44 7.44 4.56 -11.52
N PHE A 45 7.78 5.85 -11.63
CA PHE A 45 8.79 6.33 -12.59
C PHE A 45 10.13 6.67 -11.95
N LEU A 46 10.11 6.95 -10.64
CA LEU A 46 11.28 7.46 -9.90
C LEU A 46 11.82 6.45 -8.88
N LEU A 47 11.27 5.25 -8.84
CA LEU A 47 11.55 4.24 -7.81
C LEU A 47 11.81 2.87 -8.46
N ASP A 48 12.83 2.16 -7.99
CA ASP A 48 13.00 0.74 -8.27
C ASP A 48 12.10 -0.07 -7.32
N GLN A 49 10.99 -0.58 -7.84
CA GLN A 49 10.05 -1.37 -7.04
C GLN A 49 10.69 -2.63 -6.47
N GLU A 50 11.49 -3.34 -7.26
CA GLU A 50 12.04 -4.62 -6.83
C GLU A 50 13.03 -4.41 -5.68
N GLU A 51 13.92 -3.43 -5.81
CA GLU A 51 14.86 -3.07 -4.73
C GLU A 51 14.11 -2.70 -3.44
N ILE A 52 13.07 -1.87 -3.53
CA ILE A 52 12.25 -1.46 -2.39
C ILE A 52 11.59 -2.68 -1.73
N PHE A 53 10.98 -3.58 -2.52
CA PHE A 53 10.35 -4.78 -2.01
C PHE A 53 11.35 -5.72 -1.31
N GLN A 54 12.56 -5.88 -1.87
CA GLN A 54 13.61 -6.69 -1.25
C GLN A 54 14.07 -6.08 0.08
N LYS A 55 14.31 -4.77 0.14
CA LYS A 55 14.67 -4.07 1.39
C LYS A 55 13.56 -4.18 2.43
N ALA A 56 12.30 -4.04 2.03
CA ALA A 56 11.15 -4.18 2.92
C ALA A 56 11.05 -5.61 3.50
N LYS A 57 11.21 -6.64 2.67
CA LYS A 57 11.24 -8.05 3.11
C LYS A 57 12.36 -8.30 4.13
N GLN A 58 13.56 -7.79 3.88
CA GLN A 58 14.68 -7.91 4.81
C GLN A 58 14.38 -7.20 6.15
N ALA A 59 13.82 -5.99 6.11
CA ALA A 59 13.43 -5.26 7.30
C ALA A 59 12.37 -6.01 8.13
N ALA A 60 11.33 -6.53 7.48
CA ALA A 60 10.31 -7.35 8.12
C ALA A 60 10.89 -8.62 8.76
N SER A 61 11.80 -9.31 8.04
CA SER A 61 12.48 -10.51 8.57
C SER A 61 13.32 -10.20 9.80
N ARG A 62 14.08 -9.10 9.79
CA ARG A 62 14.87 -8.66 10.97
C ARG A 62 13.96 -8.39 12.17
N LEU A 63 12.84 -7.70 11.95
CA LEU A 63 11.86 -7.39 13.00
C LEU A 63 11.26 -8.66 13.59
N HIS A 64 10.82 -9.57 12.72
CA HIS A 64 10.25 -10.86 13.12
C HIS A 64 11.24 -11.69 13.94
N ASN A 65 12.48 -11.81 13.47
CA ASN A 65 13.53 -12.57 14.15
C ASN A 65 13.90 -11.99 15.52
N ARG A 66 13.84 -10.65 15.67
CA ARG A 66 14.05 -10.00 16.97
C ARG A 66 13.04 -10.51 18.00
N PHE A 67 11.75 -10.44 17.66
CA PHE A 67 10.69 -10.78 18.61
C PHE A 67 10.50 -12.28 18.79
N ILE A 68 10.62 -13.12 17.75
CA ILE A 68 10.59 -14.59 17.91
C ILE A 68 11.76 -15.10 18.78
N ARG A 69 12.93 -14.45 18.73
CA ARG A 69 14.06 -14.83 19.58
C ARG A 69 13.82 -14.47 21.05
N GLU A 70 13.10 -13.38 21.32
CA GLU A 70 12.67 -13.00 22.67
C GLU A 70 11.62 -13.98 23.21
N SER A 71 10.63 -14.36 22.40
CA SER A 71 9.60 -15.35 22.77
C SER A 71 10.16 -16.75 23.09
N ARG A 72 11.32 -17.13 22.53
CA ARG A 72 11.99 -18.41 22.82
C ARG A 72 12.86 -18.39 24.08
N LYS A 73 13.21 -17.22 24.61
CA LYS A 73 13.99 -17.11 25.86
C LYS A 73 13.09 -17.19 27.10
N GLU A 74 11.81 -16.86 26.95
CA GLU A 74 10.78 -17.16 27.93
C GLU A 74 10.38 -18.64 27.82
N SER A 75 11.26 -19.54 28.26
CA SER A 75 10.83 -20.91 28.55
C SER A 75 9.87 -20.80 29.72
N PHE A 76 8.58 -21.05 29.47
CA PHE A 76 7.58 -21.00 30.51
C PHE A 76 7.92 -22.00 31.62
N PRO A 77 7.82 -21.63 32.91
CA PRO A 77 8.32 -22.45 34.04
C PRO A 77 7.73 -23.86 34.13
N TRP A 78 6.61 -24.12 33.45
CA TRP A 78 5.85 -25.37 33.49
C TRP A 78 6.08 -26.31 32.29
N SER A 79 7.06 -26.03 31.41
CA SER A 79 7.34 -26.87 30.23
C SER A 79 8.40 -27.96 30.47
N LYS A 80 8.61 -28.43 31.71
CA LYS A 80 9.47 -29.58 32.06
C LYS A 80 8.70 -30.60 32.89
#